data_AF-A0A0N4ZMK3-F1
#
_entry.id   AF-A0A0N4ZMK3-F1
#
_cell.length_a   1.000
_cell.length_b   1.000
_cell.length_c   1.000
_cell.angle_alpha   90.00
_cell.angle_beta   90.00
_cell.angle_gamma   90.00
#
_symmetry.space_group_name_H-M   'P 1'
#
loop_
_entity.id
_entity.type
_entity.pdbx_description
1 polymer ?
#
loop_
_entity_poly.entity_id
_entity_poly.type
_entity_poly.pdbx_seq_one_letter_code
_entity_poly.pdbx_strand_id
1 'polypeptide(L)'
;MEFRCPHEALNSFQLLSIGSQDEENTKIGLTLLEETTKKLLEQTSYLPCIECLKSIESIIKDFNNINQQNNEILRNHESLKNIGKIIERLLSCPNITLEYSMISFSLIAQLFYLSDILWLNGRYNFLKLLSSLCEVKLRVILGDYKNICTNHVNDICDIVEGIIKEIEKGNLNDTIATDLSFSIQKCILFLCEWIYAIHKQNAIIIEDVEVRVYSLIIYFLYIGGGEILDKTNLKYALTPLQMISLRYIKKDYAKARSLICVISCCPVLPDSTLEYLLNFTKEGIKLNHKEVIKDLCSILDDFKDRCDYYDVKSLQELKKYAKSLNDCQLQEIVNSM
;
A
#
# COMPACT_ATOMS: atom_id res chain seq x y z
N MET A 1 12.36 -26.52 -37.62
CA MET A 1 11.29 -26.45 -36.60
C MET A 1 11.03 -24.99 -36.34
N GLU A 2 9.86 -24.48 -36.71
CA GLU A 2 9.44 -23.12 -36.36
C GLU A 2 9.37 -23.01 -34.84
N PHE A 3 10.17 -22.11 -34.26
CA PHE A 3 10.10 -21.80 -32.84
C PHE A 3 8.79 -21.03 -32.60
N ARG A 4 7.70 -21.75 -32.35
CA ARG A 4 6.45 -21.10 -31.92
C ARG A 4 6.68 -20.47 -30.56
N CYS A 5 6.35 -19.20 -30.45
CA CYS A 5 6.51 -18.46 -29.21
C CYS A 5 5.52 -18.99 -28.17
N PRO A 6 5.93 -19.22 -26.90
CA PRO A 6 5.08 -19.82 -25.88
C PRO A 6 3.75 -19.09 -25.61
N HIS A 7 3.62 -17.82 -25.99
CA HIS A 7 2.40 -17.02 -25.77
C HIS A 7 1.16 -17.58 -26.48
N GLU A 8 1.30 -18.25 -27.64
CA GLU A 8 0.15 -18.82 -28.35
C GLU A 8 -0.57 -19.89 -27.51
N ALA A 9 0.19 -20.73 -26.80
CA ALA A 9 -0.35 -21.75 -25.90
C ALA A 9 -0.95 -21.15 -24.62
N LEU A 10 -0.37 -20.05 -24.11
CA LEU A 10 -0.88 -19.37 -22.92
C LEU A 10 -2.19 -18.62 -23.20
N ASN A 11 -2.28 -17.96 -24.36
CA ASN A 11 -3.50 -17.26 -24.76
C ASN A 11 -4.66 -18.23 -24.99
N SER A 12 -4.40 -19.45 -25.45
CA SER A 12 -5.44 -20.49 -25.54
C SER A 12 -5.95 -20.96 -24.17
N PHE A 13 -5.14 -20.90 -23.12
CA PHE A 13 -5.57 -21.24 -21.76
C PHE A 13 -6.47 -20.15 -21.14
N GLN A 14 -6.17 -18.87 -21.38
CA GLN A 14 -7.01 -17.75 -20.93
C GLN A 14 -8.45 -17.81 -21.49
N LEU A 15 -8.62 -18.37 -22.67
CA LEU A 15 -9.95 -18.61 -23.26
C LEU A 15 -10.72 -19.75 -22.58
N LEU A 16 -10.04 -20.59 -21.81
CA LEU A 16 -10.62 -21.74 -21.09
C LEU A 16 -10.90 -21.42 -19.60
N SER A 17 -10.36 -20.34 -19.03
CA SER A 17 -10.45 -20.00 -17.59
C SER A 17 -11.66 -19.14 -17.19
N ILE A 18 -12.82 -19.33 -17.83
CA ILE A 18 -14.09 -18.76 -17.33
C ILE A 18 -15.05 -19.90 -16.98
N GLY A 19 -15.04 -20.37 -15.73
CA GLY A 19 -16.26 -20.95 -15.16
C GLY A 19 -16.20 -22.16 -14.22
N SER A 20 -15.06 -22.80 -13.93
CA SER A 20 -15.06 -23.95 -13.01
C SER A 20 -13.88 -24.00 -12.04
N GLN A 21 -14.22 -24.23 -10.77
CA GLN A 21 -13.34 -24.59 -9.64
C GLN A 21 -12.72 -25.98 -9.84
N ASP A 22 -12.16 -26.24 -11.02
CA ASP A 22 -11.69 -27.56 -11.40
C ASP A 22 -10.20 -27.70 -11.05
N GLU A 23 -9.89 -28.74 -10.29
CA GLU A 23 -8.52 -29.14 -9.94
C GLU A 23 -7.67 -29.36 -11.20
N GLU A 24 -8.31 -29.80 -12.28
CA GLU A 24 -7.71 -30.00 -13.59
C GLU A 24 -7.25 -28.68 -14.24
N ASN A 25 -8.07 -27.61 -14.17
CA ASN A 25 -7.71 -26.29 -14.69
C ASN A 25 -6.52 -25.68 -13.93
N THR A 26 -6.49 -25.87 -12.61
CA THR A 26 -5.37 -25.43 -11.76
C THR A 26 -4.08 -26.13 -12.16
N LYS A 27 -4.13 -27.44 -12.40
CA LYS A 27 -2.98 -28.24 -12.84
C LYS A 27 -2.48 -27.83 -14.23
N ILE A 28 -3.39 -27.58 -15.17
CA ILE A 28 -3.04 -27.12 -16.52
C ILE A 28 -2.37 -25.74 -16.44
N GLY A 29 -2.95 -24.80 -15.69
CA GLY A 29 -2.39 -23.46 -15.49
C GLY A 29 -0.98 -23.50 -14.89
N LEU A 30 -0.77 -24.34 -13.88
CA LEU A 30 0.54 -24.56 -13.26
C LEU A 30 1.57 -25.12 -14.26
N THR A 31 1.18 -26.13 -15.04
CA THR A 31 2.07 -26.75 -16.04
C THR A 31 2.48 -25.72 -17.10
N LEU A 32 1.54 -24.92 -17.60
CA LEU A 32 1.81 -23.86 -18.57
C LEU A 32 2.72 -22.77 -18.00
N LEU A 33 2.51 -22.40 -16.74
CA LEU A 33 3.36 -21.45 -16.03
C LEU A 33 4.79 -22.00 -15.89
N GLU A 34 4.95 -23.25 -15.49
CA GLU A 34 6.26 -23.93 -15.40
C GLU A 34 6.99 -23.95 -16.74
N GLU A 35 6.35 -24.46 -17.79
CA GLU A 35 6.98 -24.61 -19.09
C GLU A 35 7.39 -23.27 -19.69
N THR A 36 6.53 -22.26 -19.56
CA THR A 36 6.81 -20.92 -20.08
C THR A 36 7.94 -20.25 -19.31
N THR A 37 7.88 -20.27 -17.99
CA THR A 37 8.91 -19.63 -17.16
C THR A 37 10.27 -20.30 -17.36
N LYS A 38 10.31 -21.63 -17.51
CA LYS A 38 11.52 -22.36 -17.86
C LYS A 38 12.10 -21.92 -19.21
N LYS A 39 11.27 -21.83 -20.27
CA LYS A 39 11.72 -21.35 -21.59
C LYS A 39 12.24 -19.91 -21.54
N LEU A 40 11.57 -19.02 -20.84
CA LEU A 40 12.00 -17.62 -20.67
C LEU A 40 13.31 -17.50 -19.87
N LEU A 41 13.59 -18.44 -18.97
CA LEU A 41 14.87 -18.50 -18.26
C LEU A 41 16.02 -18.97 -19.15
N GLU A 42 15.79 -20.01 -19.96
CA GLU A 42 16.81 -20.54 -20.88
C GLU A 42 17.22 -19.50 -21.94
N GLN A 43 16.27 -18.67 -22.39
CA GLN A 43 16.52 -17.59 -23.34
C GLN A 43 17.01 -16.31 -22.63
N THR A 44 18.34 -16.19 -22.47
CA THR A 44 19.00 -15.04 -21.81
C THR A 44 19.54 -13.99 -22.78
N SER A 45 19.76 -14.34 -24.05
CA SER A 45 20.40 -13.47 -25.03
C SER A 45 19.56 -12.27 -25.48
N TYR A 46 18.25 -12.30 -25.20
CA TYR A 46 17.29 -11.27 -25.58
C TYR A 46 16.33 -10.97 -24.42
N LEU A 47 15.65 -9.82 -24.50
CA LEU A 47 14.52 -9.57 -23.61
C LEU A 47 13.44 -10.64 -23.81
N PRO A 48 12.81 -11.12 -22.72
CA PRO A 48 11.71 -12.08 -22.82
C PRO A 48 10.57 -11.51 -23.67
N CYS A 49 9.84 -12.36 -24.38
CA CYS A 49 8.68 -11.93 -25.16
C CYS A 49 7.64 -11.25 -24.24
N ILE A 50 7.27 -10.01 -24.56
CA ILE A 50 6.33 -9.22 -23.74
C ILE A 50 4.96 -9.88 -23.64
N GLU A 51 4.48 -10.51 -24.72
CA GLU A 51 3.21 -11.22 -24.72
C GLU A 51 3.25 -12.44 -23.79
N CYS A 52 4.38 -13.16 -23.71
CA CYS A 52 4.54 -14.23 -22.71
C CYS A 52 4.45 -13.69 -21.29
N LEU A 53 5.01 -12.51 -21.01
CA LEU A 53 4.90 -11.88 -19.69
C LEU A 53 3.44 -11.49 -19.38
N LYS A 54 2.70 -10.94 -20.37
CA LYS A 54 1.27 -10.60 -20.23
C LYS A 54 0.42 -11.83 -19.94
N SER A 55 0.69 -12.94 -20.63
CA SER A 55 -0.04 -14.17 -20.34
C SER A 55 0.32 -14.75 -18.97
N ILE A 56 1.59 -14.69 -18.56
CA ILE A 56 2.00 -15.07 -17.19
C ILE A 56 1.27 -14.21 -16.15
N GLU A 57 1.26 -12.88 -16.33
CA GLU A 57 0.58 -11.94 -15.45
C GLU A 57 -0.90 -12.27 -15.30
N SER A 58 -1.58 -12.52 -16.41
CA SER A 58 -2.99 -12.91 -16.39
C SER A 58 -3.24 -14.25 -15.68
N ILE A 59 -2.39 -15.26 -15.90
CA ILE A 59 -2.54 -16.56 -15.24
C ILE A 59 -2.38 -16.41 -13.72
N ILE A 60 -1.41 -15.60 -13.27
CA ILE A 60 -1.20 -15.32 -11.85
C ILE A 60 -2.38 -14.54 -11.27
N LYS A 61 -2.93 -13.56 -11.99
CA LYS A 61 -4.16 -12.86 -11.58
C LYS A 61 -5.34 -13.83 -11.44
N ASP A 62 -5.50 -14.76 -12.37
CA ASP A 62 -6.56 -15.78 -12.27
C ASP A 62 -6.37 -16.62 -11.01
N PHE A 63 -5.13 -17.02 -10.69
CA PHE A 63 -4.84 -17.73 -9.44
C PHE A 63 -5.17 -16.91 -8.18
N ASN A 64 -4.88 -15.60 -8.17
CA ASN A 64 -5.24 -14.72 -7.04
C ASN A 64 -6.75 -14.68 -6.78
N ASN A 65 -7.56 -14.91 -7.81
CA ASN A 65 -9.02 -14.88 -7.72
C ASN A 65 -9.63 -16.24 -7.31
N ILE A 66 -8.83 -17.30 -7.23
CA ILE A 66 -9.27 -18.64 -6.81
C ILE A 66 -9.15 -18.77 -5.27
N ASN A 67 -10.04 -19.55 -4.64
CA ASN A 67 -10.14 -19.74 -3.18
C ASN A 67 -8.78 -19.95 -2.48
N GLN A 68 -8.66 -19.45 -1.24
CA GLN A 68 -7.46 -19.47 -0.40
C GLN A 68 -6.71 -20.81 -0.32
N GLN A 69 -7.39 -21.95 -0.45
CA GLN A 69 -6.77 -23.28 -0.42
C GLN A 69 -5.81 -23.54 -1.60
N ASN A 70 -6.09 -22.99 -2.79
CA ASN A 70 -5.21 -23.17 -3.96
C ASN A 70 -3.96 -22.29 -3.89
N ASN A 71 -4.01 -21.20 -3.10
CA ASN A 71 -2.85 -20.33 -2.89
C ASN A 71 -1.73 -21.04 -2.11
N GLU A 72 -2.05 -22.01 -1.24
CA GLU A 72 -1.01 -22.77 -0.51
C GLU A 72 -0.15 -23.63 -1.44
N ILE A 73 -0.74 -24.22 -2.48
CA ILE A 73 -0.03 -25.03 -3.48
C ILE A 73 0.96 -24.15 -4.26
N LEU A 74 0.53 -22.94 -4.62
CA LEU A 74 1.35 -21.98 -5.37
C LEU A 74 2.44 -21.32 -4.52
N ARG A 75 2.20 -21.13 -3.22
CA ARG A 75 3.05 -20.33 -2.33
C ARG A 75 4.54 -20.69 -2.37
N ASN A 76 4.84 -21.98 -2.54
CA ASN A 76 6.21 -22.50 -2.58
C ASN A 76 6.65 -23.02 -3.96
N HIS A 77 5.85 -22.79 -4.99
CA HIS A 77 6.06 -23.37 -6.30
C HIS A 77 7.30 -22.78 -7.00
N GLU A 78 8.09 -23.63 -7.66
CA GLU A 78 9.35 -23.21 -8.30
C GLU A 78 9.12 -22.17 -9.42
N SER A 79 7.97 -22.21 -10.09
CA SER A 79 7.58 -21.23 -11.10
C SER A 79 7.60 -19.80 -10.58
N LEU A 80 7.14 -19.55 -9.34
CA LEU A 80 7.13 -18.19 -8.76
C LEU A 80 8.56 -17.68 -8.56
N LYS A 81 9.47 -18.55 -8.12
CA LYS A 81 10.90 -18.22 -7.97
C LYS A 81 11.56 -17.95 -9.32
N ASN A 82 11.16 -18.69 -10.35
CA ASN A 82 11.64 -18.52 -11.72
C ASN A 82 11.14 -17.22 -12.35
N ILE A 83 9.88 -16.85 -12.11
CA ILE A 83 9.35 -15.53 -12.47
C ILE A 83 10.17 -14.44 -11.79
N GLY A 84 10.47 -14.60 -10.49
CA GLY A 84 11.37 -13.69 -9.76
C GLY A 84 12.73 -13.48 -10.43
N LYS A 85 13.37 -14.54 -10.93
CA LYS A 85 14.64 -14.47 -11.69
C LYS A 85 14.47 -13.67 -12.99
N ILE A 86 13.38 -13.92 -13.72
CA ILE A 86 13.11 -13.23 -14.99
C ILE A 86 12.94 -11.73 -14.73
N ILE A 87 12.17 -11.37 -13.70
CA ILE A 87 11.91 -9.97 -13.36
C ILE A 87 13.17 -9.27 -12.84
N GLU A 88 13.98 -9.94 -12.01
CA GLU A 88 15.27 -9.40 -11.57
C GLU A 88 16.17 -9.08 -12.77
N ARG A 89 16.27 -10.01 -13.73
CA ARG A 89 17.04 -9.80 -14.97
C ARG A 89 16.51 -8.63 -15.79
N LEU A 90 15.18 -8.51 -15.89
CA LEU A 90 14.52 -7.40 -16.59
C LEU A 90 14.84 -6.06 -15.93
N LEU A 91 14.55 -5.91 -14.65
CA LEU A 91 14.74 -4.64 -13.92
C LEU A 91 16.21 -4.25 -13.74
N SER A 92 17.13 -5.21 -13.86
CA SER A 92 18.58 -4.94 -13.89
C SER A 92 19.08 -4.56 -15.27
N CYS A 93 18.26 -4.67 -16.32
CA CYS A 93 18.65 -4.34 -17.69
C CYS A 93 18.69 -2.81 -17.90
N PRO A 94 19.81 -2.24 -18.37
CA PRO A 94 19.87 -0.83 -18.72
C PRO A 94 18.84 -0.50 -19.81
N ASN A 95 18.15 0.64 -19.69
CA ASN A 95 17.19 1.15 -20.68
C ASN A 95 16.00 0.21 -20.97
N ILE A 96 15.55 -0.56 -19.97
CA ILE A 96 14.29 -1.30 -20.08
C ILE A 96 13.14 -0.36 -20.46
N THR A 97 12.27 -0.77 -21.39
CA THR A 97 11.13 0.06 -21.80
C THR A 97 10.11 0.20 -20.69
N LEU A 98 9.26 1.23 -20.79
CA LEU A 98 8.20 1.48 -19.83
C LEU A 98 7.22 0.29 -19.72
N GLU A 99 6.88 -0.34 -20.84
CA GLU A 99 5.97 -1.49 -20.89
C GLU A 99 6.51 -2.68 -20.08
N TYR A 100 7.78 -3.06 -20.31
CA TYR A 100 8.43 -4.12 -19.55
C TYR A 100 8.56 -3.77 -18.06
N SER A 101 8.79 -2.51 -17.73
CA SER A 101 8.81 -2.06 -16.34
C SER A 101 7.43 -2.16 -15.70
N MET A 102 6.36 -1.76 -16.37
CA MET A 102 5.00 -1.78 -15.82
C MET A 102 4.56 -3.21 -15.52
N ILE A 103 4.74 -4.12 -16.48
CA ILE A 103 4.38 -5.53 -16.28
C ILE A 103 5.22 -6.20 -15.18
N SER A 104 6.50 -5.83 -15.06
CA SER A 104 7.36 -6.31 -13.98
C SER A 104 6.81 -5.93 -12.61
N PHE A 105 6.37 -4.67 -12.44
CA PHE A 105 5.78 -4.21 -11.18
C PHE A 105 4.45 -4.90 -10.88
N SER A 106 3.55 -5.07 -11.86
CA SER A 106 2.30 -5.78 -11.62
C SER A 106 2.53 -7.25 -11.25
N LEU A 107 3.49 -7.93 -11.91
CA LEU A 107 3.87 -9.29 -11.55
C LEU A 107 4.43 -9.36 -10.12
N ILE A 108 5.32 -8.44 -9.73
CA ILE A 108 5.88 -8.42 -8.37
C ILE A 108 4.78 -8.20 -7.32
N ALA A 109 3.84 -7.28 -7.55
CA ALA A 109 2.71 -7.05 -6.65
C ALA A 109 1.91 -8.35 -6.40
N GLN A 110 1.63 -9.09 -7.48
CA GLN A 110 0.94 -10.38 -7.40
C GLN A 110 1.79 -11.46 -6.72
N LEU A 111 3.10 -11.47 -6.93
CA LEU A 111 4.01 -12.42 -6.26
C LEU A 111 4.05 -12.20 -4.74
N PHE A 112 4.04 -10.94 -4.29
CA PHE A 112 3.87 -10.61 -2.87
C PHE A 112 2.53 -11.12 -2.34
N TYR A 113 1.44 -10.93 -3.08
CA TYR A 113 0.12 -11.41 -2.68
C TYR A 113 0.06 -12.94 -2.52
N LEU A 114 0.64 -13.69 -3.46
CA LEU A 114 0.61 -15.16 -3.44
C LEU A 114 1.58 -15.78 -2.45
N SER A 115 2.77 -15.21 -2.33
CA SER A 115 3.91 -15.92 -1.73
C SER A 115 4.75 -15.09 -0.78
N ASP A 116 4.31 -13.89 -0.40
CA ASP A 116 5.08 -12.96 0.42
C ASP A 116 6.49 -12.74 -0.21
N ILE A 117 7.57 -13.02 0.52
CA ILE A 117 8.96 -12.97 0.02
C ILE A 117 9.49 -14.31 -0.48
N LEU A 118 8.72 -15.40 -0.41
CA LEU A 118 9.23 -16.74 -0.72
C LEU A 118 9.68 -16.88 -2.18
N TRP A 119 9.03 -16.16 -3.10
CA TRP A 119 9.43 -16.06 -4.50
C TRP A 119 10.82 -15.42 -4.70
N LEU A 120 11.33 -14.63 -3.74
CA LEU A 120 12.70 -14.09 -3.82
C LEU A 120 13.75 -15.16 -3.59
N ASN A 121 13.44 -16.26 -2.89
CA ASN A 121 14.36 -17.37 -2.64
C ASN A 121 15.75 -16.90 -2.16
N GLY A 122 15.78 -16.00 -1.18
CA GLY A 122 17.01 -15.46 -0.58
C GLY A 122 17.70 -14.32 -1.34
N ARG A 123 17.13 -13.83 -2.45
CA ARG A 123 17.69 -12.72 -3.24
C ARG A 123 17.40 -11.34 -2.64
N TYR A 124 17.93 -11.08 -1.45
CA TYR A 124 17.65 -9.82 -0.75
C TYR A 124 18.28 -8.59 -1.40
N ASN A 125 19.35 -8.74 -2.19
CA ASN A 125 19.89 -7.63 -2.98
C ASN A 125 18.89 -7.14 -4.03
N PHE A 126 18.14 -8.07 -4.64
CA PHE A 126 17.06 -7.70 -5.55
C PHE A 126 15.91 -7.00 -4.82
N LEU A 127 15.57 -7.44 -3.60
CA LEU A 127 14.57 -6.76 -2.76
C LEU A 127 14.97 -5.31 -2.44
N LYS A 128 16.26 -5.05 -2.15
CA LYS A 128 16.78 -3.69 -1.93
C LYS A 128 16.74 -2.83 -3.20
N LEU A 129 17.03 -3.42 -4.35
CA LEU A 129 16.87 -2.74 -5.64
C LEU A 129 15.39 -2.39 -5.86
N LEU A 130 14.49 -3.34 -5.63
CA LEU A 130 13.06 -3.18 -5.81
C LEU A 130 12.50 -2.07 -4.91
N SER A 131 12.86 -2.03 -3.62
CA SER A 131 12.43 -0.97 -2.71
C SER A 131 12.85 0.41 -3.19
N SER A 132 14.08 0.53 -3.70
CA SER A 132 14.59 1.77 -4.27
C SER A 132 13.86 2.17 -5.57
N LEU A 133 13.56 1.19 -6.43
CA LEU A 133 12.81 1.43 -7.66
C LEU A 133 11.37 1.85 -7.41
N CYS A 134 10.73 1.38 -6.33
CA CYS A 134 9.37 1.80 -5.96
C CYS A 134 9.29 3.32 -5.74
N GLU A 135 10.25 3.89 -5.02
CA GLU A 135 10.33 5.34 -4.79
C GLU A 135 10.39 6.11 -6.12
N VAL A 136 11.34 5.72 -7.00
CA VAL A 136 11.53 6.35 -8.31
C VAL A 136 10.26 6.23 -9.15
N LYS A 137 9.59 5.07 -9.13
CA LYS A 137 8.38 4.84 -9.91
C LYS A 137 7.19 5.64 -9.38
N LEU A 138 7.02 5.76 -8.06
CA LEU A 138 6.02 6.65 -7.48
C LEU A 138 6.24 8.09 -7.95
N ARG A 139 7.48 8.58 -7.94
CA ARG A 139 7.80 9.93 -8.43
C ARG A 139 7.44 10.13 -9.90
N VAL A 140 7.74 9.17 -10.75
CA VAL A 140 7.43 9.24 -12.19
C VAL A 140 5.92 9.23 -12.42
N ILE A 141 5.18 8.34 -11.75
CA ILE A 141 3.75 8.14 -12.01
C ILE A 141 2.90 9.24 -11.37
N LEU A 142 3.25 9.66 -10.15
CA LEU A 142 2.52 10.71 -9.44
C LEU A 142 2.99 12.13 -9.81
N GLY A 143 4.13 12.25 -10.51
CA GLY A 143 4.67 13.52 -10.99
C GLY A 143 3.83 14.16 -12.10
N ASP A 144 3.21 13.37 -12.97
CA ASP A 144 2.21 13.84 -13.94
C ASP A 144 0.80 13.57 -13.42
N TYR A 145 0.34 14.45 -12.53
CA TYR A 145 -0.92 14.30 -11.84
C TYR A 145 -2.16 14.25 -12.76
N LYS A 146 -2.03 14.61 -14.04
CA LYS A 146 -3.13 14.60 -15.01
C LYS A 146 -3.33 13.24 -15.70
N ASN A 147 -2.29 12.42 -15.77
CA ASN A 147 -2.28 11.17 -16.53
C ASN A 147 -1.96 9.95 -15.64
N ILE A 148 -2.35 9.99 -14.37
CA ILE A 148 -2.10 8.91 -13.42
C ILE A 148 -2.91 7.67 -13.81
N CYS A 149 -2.22 6.54 -14.01
CA CYS A 149 -2.84 5.23 -14.13
C CYS A 149 -3.01 4.61 -12.73
N THR A 150 -4.25 4.46 -12.27
CA THR A 150 -4.57 3.91 -10.94
C THR A 150 -3.94 2.54 -10.69
N ASN A 151 -3.96 1.65 -11.69
CA ASN A 151 -3.41 0.30 -11.55
C ASN A 151 -1.92 0.30 -11.22
N HIS A 152 -1.14 1.19 -11.85
CA HIS A 152 0.29 1.26 -11.56
C HIS A 152 0.58 1.81 -10.17
N VAL A 153 -0.25 2.73 -9.67
CA VAL A 153 -0.15 3.19 -8.28
C VAL A 153 -0.47 2.05 -7.33
N ASN A 154 -1.52 1.28 -7.60
CA ASN A 154 -1.88 0.11 -6.80
C ASN A 154 -0.73 -0.91 -6.77
N ASP A 155 -0.20 -1.32 -7.93
CA ASP A 155 0.88 -2.29 -8.02
C ASP A 155 2.09 -1.86 -7.17
N ILE A 156 2.52 -0.59 -7.27
CA ILE A 156 3.68 -0.11 -6.50
C ILE A 156 3.37 -0.05 -5.02
N CYS A 157 2.19 0.45 -4.63
CA CYS A 157 1.81 0.53 -3.23
C CYS A 157 1.68 -0.88 -2.61
N ASP A 158 1.18 -1.87 -3.35
CA ASP A 158 1.08 -3.27 -2.90
C ASP A 158 2.48 -3.86 -2.65
N ILE A 159 3.47 -3.53 -3.49
CA ILE A 159 4.86 -3.91 -3.27
C ILE A 159 5.43 -3.26 -1.99
N VAL A 160 5.20 -1.95 -1.81
CA VAL A 160 5.68 -1.23 -0.61
C VAL A 160 5.04 -1.82 0.65
N GLU A 161 3.74 -2.10 0.64
CA GLU A 161 3.06 -2.79 1.75
C GLU A 161 3.59 -4.20 1.99
N GLY A 162 3.84 -4.95 0.91
CA GLY A 162 4.47 -6.27 0.98
C GLY A 162 5.82 -6.22 1.68
N ILE A 163 6.66 -5.23 1.35
CA ILE A 163 7.97 -5.04 2.01
C ILE A 163 7.79 -4.66 3.48
N ILE A 164 6.86 -3.75 3.80
CA ILE A 164 6.57 -3.36 5.18
C ILE A 164 6.16 -4.58 6.03
N LYS A 165 5.23 -5.41 5.53
CA LYS A 165 4.78 -6.62 6.21
C LYS A 165 5.93 -7.57 6.55
N GLU A 166 6.93 -7.65 5.68
CA GLU A 166 8.04 -8.59 5.83
C GLU A 166 9.11 -8.09 6.81
N ILE A 167 9.26 -6.77 6.91
CA ILE A 167 10.01 -6.14 8.00
C ILE A 167 9.29 -6.41 9.33
N GLU A 168 7.98 -6.18 9.40
CA GLU A 168 7.17 -6.33 10.61
C GLU A 168 7.13 -7.78 11.12
N LYS A 169 7.01 -8.76 10.21
CA LYS A 169 7.04 -10.20 10.56
C LYS A 169 8.39 -10.68 11.11
N GLY A 170 9.46 -9.90 11.00
CA GLY A 170 10.81 -10.31 11.42
C GLY A 170 11.43 -11.41 10.55
N ASN A 171 10.97 -11.55 9.30
CA ASN A 171 11.46 -12.58 8.36
C ASN A 171 12.84 -12.24 7.76
N LEU A 172 13.36 -11.04 8.06
CA LEU A 172 14.58 -10.48 7.49
C LEU A 172 15.59 -10.27 8.62
N ASN A 173 16.88 -10.40 8.31
CA ASN A 173 17.92 -10.01 9.26
C ASN A 173 17.95 -8.48 9.45
N ASP A 174 18.48 -8.03 10.57
CA ASP A 174 18.47 -6.62 10.97
C ASP A 174 19.09 -5.68 9.94
N THR A 175 20.18 -6.10 9.28
CA THR A 175 20.84 -5.29 8.25
C THR A 175 19.93 -5.08 7.05
N ILE A 176 19.29 -6.14 6.55
CA ILE A 176 18.35 -6.04 5.42
C ILE A 176 17.12 -5.24 5.82
N ALA A 177 16.54 -5.52 7.00
CA ALA A 177 15.37 -4.81 7.50
C ALA A 177 15.64 -3.30 7.63
N THR A 178 16.82 -2.93 8.12
CA THR A 178 17.25 -1.52 8.24
C THR A 178 17.36 -0.84 6.87
N ASP A 179 18.05 -1.47 5.91
CA ASP A 179 18.22 -0.91 4.56
C ASP A 179 16.87 -0.71 3.83
N LEU A 180 15.98 -1.69 3.99
CA LEU A 180 14.63 -1.60 3.42
C LEU A 180 13.81 -0.52 4.12
N SER A 181 13.90 -0.42 5.45
CA SER A 181 13.21 0.63 6.21
C SER A 181 13.59 2.04 5.73
N PHE A 182 14.87 2.29 5.46
CA PHE A 182 15.32 3.56 4.87
C PHE A 182 14.74 3.82 3.47
N SER A 183 14.61 2.77 2.65
CA SER A 183 14.01 2.91 1.32
C SER A 183 12.51 3.19 1.40
N ILE A 184 11.79 2.47 2.27
CA ILE A 184 10.36 2.66 2.50
C ILE A 184 10.09 4.04 3.08
N GLN A 185 10.91 4.50 4.04
CA GLN A 185 10.83 5.85 4.59
C GLN A 185 10.88 6.90 3.48
N LYS A 186 11.78 6.76 2.49
CA LYS A 186 11.84 7.68 1.33
C LYS A 186 10.58 7.63 0.48
N CYS A 187 10.04 6.45 0.22
CA CYS A 187 8.77 6.30 -0.50
C CYS A 187 7.63 7.04 0.23
N ILE A 188 7.47 6.78 1.53
CA ILE A 188 6.40 7.38 2.33
C ILE A 188 6.60 8.89 2.47
N LEU A 189 7.84 9.35 2.66
CA LEU A 189 8.15 10.77 2.70
C LEU A 189 7.74 11.49 1.41
N PHE A 190 8.04 10.89 0.25
CA PHE A 190 7.58 11.42 -1.03
C PHE A 190 6.05 11.47 -1.12
N LEU A 191 5.34 10.43 -0.65
CA LEU A 191 3.88 10.42 -0.65
C LEU A 191 3.29 11.50 0.28
N CYS A 192 3.90 11.73 1.44
CA CYS A 192 3.56 12.83 2.34
C CYS A 192 3.76 14.20 1.67
N GLU A 193 4.87 14.42 0.98
CA GLU A 193 5.13 15.64 0.22
C GLU A 193 4.12 15.83 -0.92
N TRP A 194 3.84 14.75 -1.65
CA TRP A 194 2.92 14.75 -2.77
C TRP A 194 1.49 15.06 -2.33
N ILE A 195 0.98 14.41 -1.28
CA ILE A 195 -0.39 14.62 -0.80
C ILE A 195 -0.58 16.04 -0.26
N TYR A 196 0.45 16.59 0.40
CA TYR A 196 0.46 17.98 0.80
C TYR A 196 0.44 18.93 -0.40
N ALA A 197 1.27 18.68 -1.42
CA ALA A 197 1.35 19.53 -2.59
C ALA A 197 0.04 19.58 -3.39
N ILE A 198 -0.63 18.44 -3.62
CA ILE A 198 -1.89 18.41 -4.38
C ILE A 198 -3.00 19.16 -3.66
N HIS A 199 -3.09 19.04 -2.32
CA HIS A 199 -4.11 19.73 -1.53
C HIS A 199 -3.82 21.23 -1.44
N LYS A 200 -2.55 21.61 -1.25
CA LYS A 200 -2.13 23.03 -1.26
C LYS A 200 -2.46 23.71 -2.59
N GLN A 201 -2.35 23.00 -3.70
CA GLN A 201 -2.64 23.52 -5.03
C GLN A 201 -4.12 23.38 -5.44
N ASN A 202 -4.96 22.75 -4.61
CA ASN A 202 -6.33 22.36 -4.97
C ASN A 202 -6.38 21.59 -6.30
N ALA A 203 -5.39 20.72 -6.54
CA ALA A 203 -5.32 19.93 -7.75
C ALA A 203 -6.44 18.88 -7.78
N ILE A 204 -7.06 18.69 -8.94
CA ILE A 204 -8.06 17.63 -9.14
C ILE A 204 -7.31 16.33 -9.43
N ILE A 205 -7.47 15.34 -8.55
CA ILE A 205 -6.84 14.02 -8.65
C ILE A 205 -7.94 12.95 -8.67
N ILE A 206 -7.64 11.80 -9.28
CA ILE A 206 -8.49 10.61 -9.25
C ILE A 206 -8.65 10.14 -7.79
N GLU A 207 -9.90 10.02 -7.31
CA GLU A 207 -10.21 9.67 -5.91
C GLU A 207 -9.53 8.36 -5.48
N ASP A 208 -9.57 7.33 -6.32
CA ASP A 208 -8.97 6.01 -6.02
C ASP A 208 -7.45 6.10 -5.77
N VAL A 209 -6.74 6.98 -6.48
CA VAL A 209 -5.30 7.21 -6.31
C VAL A 209 -5.03 7.87 -4.96
N GLU A 210 -5.79 8.93 -4.64
CA GLU A 210 -5.69 9.63 -3.37
C GLU A 210 -5.94 8.68 -2.19
N VAL A 211 -6.95 7.82 -2.32
CA VAL A 211 -7.26 6.78 -1.33
C VAL A 211 -6.13 5.78 -1.20
N ARG A 212 -5.58 5.30 -2.31
CA ARG A 212 -4.50 4.30 -2.25
C ARG A 212 -3.27 4.86 -1.54
N VAL A 213 -2.93 6.11 -1.81
CA VAL A 213 -1.83 6.84 -1.15
C VAL A 213 -2.14 7.06 0.34
N TYR A 214 -3.35 7.52 0.67
CA TYR A 214 -3.81 7.66 2.06
C TYR A 214 -3.65 6.33 2.82
N SER A 215 -4.19 5.24 2.28
CA SER A 215 -4.14 3.92 2.92
C SER A 215 -2.70 3.43 3.17
N LEU A 216 -1.79 3.63 2.21
CA LEU A 216 -0.39 3.24 2.39
C LEU A 216 0.31 4.07 3.48
N ILE A 217 0.08 5.39 3.52
CA ILE A 217 0.62 6.24 4.59
C ILE A 217 0.07 5.81 5.95
N ILE A 218 -1.25 5.60 6.06
CA ILE A 218 -1.86 5.14 7.32
C ILE A 218 -1.33 3.78 7.74
N TYR A 219 -1.14 2.84 6.81
CA TYR A 219 -0.56 1.54 7.11
C TYR A 219 0.87 1.65 7.66
N PHE A 220 1.69 2.51 7.08
CA PHE A 220 3.03 2.77 7.58
C PHE A 220 3.03 3.45 8.97
N LEU A 221 2.10 4.36 9.22
CA LEU A 221 1.95 4.99 10.55
C LEU A 221 1.46 3.99 11.60
N TYR A 222 0.59 3.07 11.22
CA TYR A 222 0.04 2.03 12.10
C TYR A 222 1.14 1.16 12.73
N ILE A 223 2.17 0.84 11.96
CA ILE A 223 3.31 0.05 12.45
C ILE A 223 4.38 0.88 13.18
N GLY A 224 4.07 2.15 13.52
CA GLY A 224 5.00 3.05 14.21
C GLY A 224 6.01 3.76 13.31
N GLY A 225 5.90 3.65 11.98
CA GLY A 225 6.83 4.26 11.03
C GLY A 225 6.90 5.79 11.10
N GLY A 226 5.95 6.44 11.77
CA GLY A 226 5.94 7.89 11.97
C GLY A 226 7.20 8.41 12.69
N GLU A 227 7.83 7.63 13.56
CA GLU A 227 9.01 8.04 14.34
C GLU A 227 10.25 8.30 13.48
N ILE A 228 10.36 7.61 12.34
CA ILE A 228 11.50 7.76 11.44
C ILE A 228 11.26 8.79 10.34
N LEU A 229 10.08 9.39 10.23
CA LEU A 229 9.81 10.43 9.22
C LEU A 229 10.33 11.80 9.66
N ASP A 230 10.62 12.65 8.67
CA ASP A 230 10.84 14.07 8.96
C ASP A 230 9.56 14.67 9.56
N LYS A 231 9.72 15.24 10.76
CA LYS A 231 8.60 15.78 11.54
C LYS A 231 7.86 16.89 10.80
N THR A 232 8.58 17.75 10.07
CA THR A 232 7.96 18.88 9.36
C THR A 232 7.08 18.37 8.23
N ASN A 233 7.60 17.46 7.41
CA ASN A 233 6.86 16.86 6.31
C ASN A 233 5.68 16.03 6.81
N LEU A 234 5.84 15.27 7.90
CA LEU A 234 4.72 14.52 8.50
C LEU A 234 3.63 15.47 9.02
N LYS A 235 3.99 16.55 9.75
CA LYS A 235 3.03 17.55 10.23
C LYS A 235 2.24 18.18 9.09
N TYR A 236 2.90 18.50 7.97
CA TYR A 236 2.24 19.04 6.77
C TYR A 236 1.34 18.03 6.05
N ALA A 237 1.72 16.75 6.00
CA ALA A 237 0.91 15.70 5.41
C ALA A 237 -0.31 15.33 6.28
N LEU A 238 -0.24 15.49 7.60
CA LEU A 238 -1.37 15.15 8.48
C LEU A 238 -2.61 16.01 8.22
N THR A 239 -2.47 17.29 7.87
CA THR A 239 -3.62 18.16 7.55
C THR A 239 -4.46 17.64 6.36
N PRO A 240 -3.92 17.35 5.18
CA PRO A 240 -4.71 16.76 4.09
C PRO A 240 -5.21 15.34 4.43
N LEU A 241 -4.45 14.53 5.19
CA LEU A 241 -4.92 13.22 5.65
C LEU A 241 -6.17 13.35 6.55
N GLN A 242 -6.22 14.35 7.44
CA GLN A 242 -7.39 14.68 8.26
C GLN A 242 -8.59 15.06 7.38
N MET A 243 -8.38 15.87 6.34
CA MET A 243 -9.43 16.25 5.38
C MET A 243 -9.96 15.04 4.61
N ILE A 244 -9.07 14.16 4.14
CA ILE A 244 -9.44 12.90 3.47
C ILE A 244 -10.28 12.03 4.41
N SER A 245 -9.82 11.81 5.64
CA SER A 245 -10.54 11.03 6.65
C SER A 245 -11.96 11.58 6.89
N LEU A 246 -12.13 12.90 7.05
CA LEU A 246 -13.45 13.51 7.23
C LEU A 246 -14.38 13.28 6.02
N ARG A 247 -13.86 13.33 4.78
CA ARG A 247 -14.67 13.03 3.59
C ARG A 247 -15.16 11.58 3.57
N TYR A 248 -14.36 10.65 4.11
CA TYR A 248 -14.71 9.23 4.13
C TYR A 248 -15.71 8.84 5.20
N ILE A 249 -15.96 9.66 6.23
CA ILE A 249 -16.84 9.26 7.34
C ILE A 249 -18.24 8.80 6.88
N LYS A 250 -18.75 9.39 5.80
CA LYS A 250 -20.06 9.06 5.19
C LYS A 250 -20.01 7.91 4.19
N LYS A 251 -18.86 7.65 3.58
CA LYS A 251 -18.69 6.65 2.52
C LYS A 251 -18.19 5.31 3.08
N ASP A 252 -17.20 5.37 3.97
CA ASP A 252 -16.48 4.24 4.54
C ASP A 252 -15.91 4.64 5.91
N TYR A 253 -16.69 4.37 6.96
CA TYR A 253 -16.32 4.73 8.33
C TYR A 253 -15.04 4.02 8.79
N ALA A 254 -14.81 2.77 8.37
CA ALA A 254 -13.61 2.02 8.77
C ALA A 254 -12.34 2.68 8.23
N LYS A 255 -12.37 3.09 6.95
CA LYS A 255 -11.28 3.84 6.31
C LYS A 255 -11.08 5.22 6.95
N ALA A 256 -12.17 5.92 7.27
CA ALA A 256 -12.10 7.21 7.95
C ALA A 256 -11.46 7.08 9.34
N ARG A 257 -11.89 6.09 10.12
CA ARG A 257 -11.38 5.76 11.47
C ARG A 257 -9.93 5.26 11.45
N SER A 258 -9.40 4.83 10.31
CA SER A 258 -8.02 4.33 10.25
C SER A 258 -6.99 5.40 10.67
N LEU A 259 -7.21 6.68 10.34
CA LEU A 259 -6.35 7.77 10.82
C LEU A 259 -6.48 7.99 12.34
N ILE A 260 -7.70 7.92 12.87
CA ILE A 260 -7.99 8.04 14.31
C ILE A 260 -7.19 6.99 15.10
N CYS A 261 -7.10 5.76 14.59
CA CYS A 261 -6.37 4.67 15.25
C CYS A 261 -4.85 4.85 15.28
N VAL A 262 -4.26 5.74 14.45
CA VAL A 262 -2.80 5.88 14.32
C VAL A 262 -2.30 7.28 14.66
N ILE A 263 -3.21 8.25 14.85
CA ILE A 263 -2.83 9.64 15.10
C ILE A 263 -2.07 9.79 16.42
N SER A 264 -2.35 8.93 17.40
CA SER A 264 -1.64 8.93 18.68
C SER A 264 -0.18 8.51 18.56
N CYS A 265 0.15 7.68 17.57
CA CYS A 265 1.51 7.24 17.27
C CYS A 265 2.35 8.30 16.53
N CYS A 266 1.77 9.44 16.14
CA CYS A 266 2.49 10.46 15.40
C CYS A 266 3.37 11.31 16.34
N PRO A 267 4.69 11.43 16.07
CA PRO A 267 5.61 12.18 16.94
C PRO A 267 5.37 13.69 16.94
N VAL A 268 4.59 14.19 15.99
CA VAL A 268 4.17 15.59 15.86
C VAL A 268 2.78 15.66 15.27
N LEU A 269 2.03 16.69 15.65
CA LEU A 269 0.67 16.90 15.17
C LEU A 269 0.49 18.34 14.64
N PRO A 270 -0.41 18.55 13.69
CA PRO A 270 -0.86 19.89 13.34
C PRO A 270 -1.82 20.43 14.39
N ASP A 271 -1.84 21.74 14.57
CA ASP A 271 -2.71 22.45 15.52
C ASP A 271 -4.20 22.25 15.16
N SER A 272 -4.49 21.89 13.91
CA SER A 272 -5.83 21.50 13.41
C SER A 272 -6.31 20.14 13.92
N THR A 273 -5.49 19.37 14.64
CA THR A 273 -5.82 18.00 15.03
C THR A 273 -7.01 17.95 15.97
N LEU A 274 -7.07 18.82 16.97
CA LEU A 274 -8.22 18.82 17.88
C LEU A 274 -9.52 19.21 17.16
N GLU A 275 -9.46 20.19 16.25
CA GLU A 275 -10.62 20.55 15.41
C GLU A 275 -11.07 19.37 14.54
N TYR A 276 -10.12 18.65 13.93
CA TYR A 276 -10.39 17.43 13.19
C TYR A 276 -11.08 16.37 14.05
N LEU A 277 -10.57 16.06 15.24
CA LEU A 277 -11.15 15.06 16.15
C LEU A 277 -12.59 15.44 16.52
N LEU A 278 -12.82 16.72 16.85
CA LEU A 278 -14.18 17.22 17.13
C LEU A 278 -15.12 17.04 15.95
N ASN A 279 -14.68 17.38 14.74
CA ASN A 279 -15.50 17.26 13.54
C ASN A 279 -15.78 15.79 13.20
N PHE A 280 -14.79 14.92 13.37
CA PHE A 280 -14.93 13.47 13.19
C PHE A 280 -15.97 12.90 14.16
N THR A 281 -15.86 13.22 15.46
CA THR A 281 -16.82 12.75 16.47
C THR A 281 -18.23 13.29 16.20
N LYS A 282 -18.37 14.60 15.90
CA LYS A 282 -19.68 15.21 15.60
C LYS A 282 -20.37 14.54 14.41
N GLU A 283 -19.67 14.37 13.29
CA GLU A 283 -20.24 13.70 12.12
C GLU A 283 -20.50 12.22 12.38
N GLY A 284 -19.62 11.54 13.14
CA GLY A 284 -19.78 10.14 13.47
C GLY A 284 -20.98 9.85 14.38
N ILE A 285 -21.25 10.71 15.37
CA ILE A 285 -22.47 10.63 16.19
C ILE A 285 -23.73 10.83 15.33
N LYS A 286 -23.73 11.82 14.42
CA LYS A 286 -24.87 12.03 13.50
C LYS A 286 -25.17 10.79 12.65
N LEU A 287 -24.15 10.01 12.34
CA LEU A 287 -24.24 8.76 11.58
C LEU A 287 -24.46 7.52 12.47
N ASN A 288 -24.67 7.69 13.78
CA ASN A 288 -24.87 6.63 14.77
C ASN A 288 -23.68 5.65 14.93
N HIS A 289 -22.45 6.11 14.69
CA HIS A 289 -21.25 5.33 14.99
C HIS A 289 -20.95 5.38 16.49
N LYS A 290 -21.15 4.25 17.19
CA LYS A 290 -21.09 4.20 18.67
C LYS A 290 -19.67 4.35 19.24
N GLU A 291 -18.64 3.96 18.50
CA GLU A 291 -17.26 3.96 18.99
C GLU A 291 -16.60 5.34 19.02
N VAL A 292 -17.19 6.35 18.38
CA VAL A 292 -16.55 7.67 18.15
C VAL A 292 -16.25 8.46 19.42
N ILE A 293 -17.05 8.30 20.48
CA ILE A 293 -16.82 8.95 21.77
C ILE A 293 -15.67 8.24 22.49
N LYS A 294 -15.67 6.91 22.47
CA LYS A 294 -14.59 6.09 23.06
C LYS A 294 -13.26 6.37 22.37
N ASP A 295 -13.25 6.46 21.05
CA ASP A 295 -12.07 6.82 20.26
C ASP A 295 -11.54 8.21 20.66
N LEU A 296 -12.44 9.20 20.78
CA LEU A 296 -12.07 10.55 21.23
C LEU A 296 -11.47 10.54 22.63
N CYS A 297 -12.11 9.86 23.59
CA CYS A 297 -11.61 9.76 24.96
C CYS A 297 -10.22 9.10 25.01
N SER A 298 -10.02 8.01 24.27
CA SER A 298 -8.72 7.33 24.22
C SER A 298 -7.63 8.25 23.70
N ILE A 299 -7.88 8.95 22.60
CA ILE A 299 -6.88 9.83 21.98
C ILE A 299 -6.57 11.04 22.86
N LEU A 300 -7.59 11.64 23.48
CA LEU A 300 -7.37 12.78 24.37
C LEU A 300 -6.60 12.38 25.63
N ASP A 301 -6.83 11.18 26.17
CA ASP A 301 -6.05 10.68 27.30
C ASP A 301 -4.58 10.43 26.91
N ASP A 302 -4.32 9.90 25.71
CA ASP A 302 -2.97 9.75 25.16
C ASP A 302 -2.28 11.12 24.93
N PHE A 303 -3.06 12.16 24.64
CA PHE A 303 -2.56 13.48 24.29
C PHE A 303 -2.51 14.49 25.44
N LYS A 304 -3.06 14.20 26.61
CA LYS A 304 -3.21 15.18 27.70
C LYS A 304 -1.91 15.90 28.09
N ASP A 305 -0.77 15.25 27.95
CA ASP A 305 0.56 15.79 28.28
C ASP A 305 1.24 16.53 27.10
N ARG A 306 0.57 16.63 25.94
CA ARG A 306 1.05 17.30 24.73
C ARG A 306 0.45 18.69 24.58
N CYS A 307 1.18 19.60 23.94
CA CYS A 307 0.70 20.95 23.64
C CYS A 307 0.75 21.31 22.16
N ASP A 308 1.09 20.36 21.28
CA ASP A 308 1.39 20.60 19.86
C ASP A 308 0.21 20.35 18.89
N TYR A 309 -0.98 20.03 19.41
CA TYR A 309 -2.09 19.48 18.62
C TYR A 309 -3.41 20.26 18.70
N TYR A 310 -3.42 21.38 19.43
CA TYR A 310 -4.60 22.24 19.57
C TYR A 310 -4.23 23.71 19.71
N ASP A 311 -5.18 24.57 19.34
CA ASP A 311 -5.18 25.99 19.67
C ASP A 311 -6.19 26.30 20.80
N VAL A 312 -6.14 27.53 21.34
CA VAL A 312 -7.05 27.95 22.42
C VAL A 312 -8.52 27.85 22.01
N LYS A 313 -8.82 28.09 20.72
CA LYS A 313 -10.19 28.10 20.21
C LYS A 313 -10.79 26.69 20.18
N SER A 314 -10.07 25.73 19.61
CA SER A 314 -10.47 24.32 19.52
C SER A 314 -10.61 23.68 20.91
N LEU A 315 -9.74 24.04 21.87
CA LEU A 315 -9.88 23.59 23.26
C LEU A 315 -11.15 24.12 23.93
N GLN A 316 -11.49 25.39 23.70
CA GLN A 316 -12.75 25.97 24.21
C GLN A 316 -13.98 25.30 23.57
N GLU A 317 -13.91 24.95 22.29
CA GLU A 317 -14.98 24.22 21.60
C GLU A 317 -15.13 22.80 22.16
N LEU A 318 -14.04 22.09 22.43
CA LEU A 318 -14.06 20.79 23.10
C LEU A 318 -14.70 20.87 24.48
N LYS A 319 -14.32 21.86 25.30
CA LYS A 319 -14.91 22.11 26.63
C LYS A 319 -16.42 22.33 26.57
N LYS A 320 -16.91 23.07 25.57
CA LYS A 320 -18.35 23.26 25.35
C LYS A 320 -19.04 21.98 24.88
N TYR A 321 -18.39 21.25 23.98
CA TYR A 321 -18.94 20.02 23.40
C TYR A 321 -19.04 18.89 24.44
N ALA A 322 -18.01 18.67 25.25
CA ALA A 322 -18.01 17.69 26.34
C ALA A 322 -19.15 17.90 27.34
N LYS A 323 -19.45 19.16 27.68
CA LYS A 323 -20.61 19.52 28.52
C LYS A 323 -21.93 19.16 27.86
N SER A 324 -22.06 19.37 26.54
CA SER A 324 -23.29 19.07 25.81
C SER A 324 -23.60 17.57 25.68
N LEU A 325 -22.56 16.72 25.67
CA LEU A 325 -22.70 15.27 25.57
C LEU A 325 -23.03 14.60 26.92
N ASN A 326 -22.87 15.29 28.05
CA ASN A 326 -22.99 14.72 29.40
C ASN A 326 -22.12 13.47 29.62
N ASP A 327 -20.99 13.35 28.92
CA ASP A 327 -20.06 12.24 29.08
C ASP A 327 -19.05 12.55 30.21
N CYS A 328 -19.13 11.79 31.31
CA CYS A 328 -18.31 12.05 32.50
C CYS A 328 -16.81 11.86 32.23
N GLN A 329 -16.43 10.85 31.44
CA GLN A 329 -15.03 10.56 31.14
C GLN A 329 -14.42 11.65 30.28
N LEU A 330 -15.12 12.07 29.22
CA LEU A 330 -14.68 13.15 28.35
C LEU A 330 -14.54 14.46 29.14
N GLN A 331 -15.48 14.76 30.04
CA GLN A 331 -15.38 15.96 30.88
C GLN A 331 -14.18 15.93 31.82
N GLU A 332 -13.86 14.77 32.41
CA GLU A 332 -12.70 14.61 33.29
C GLU A 332 -11.40 14.88 32.54
N ILE A 333 -11.20 14.25 31.38
CA ILE A 333 -10.00 14.42 30.54
C ILE A 333 -9.88 15.89 30.08
N VAL A 334 -10.97 16.48 29.62
CA VAL A 334 -10.95 17.85 29.07
C VAL A 334 -10.72 18.90 30.17
N ASN A 335 -11.02 18.60 31.43
CA ASN A 335 -10.73 19.49 32.55
C ASN A 335 -9.28 19.39 33.05
N SER A 336 -8.57 18.29 32.76
CA SER A 336 -7.15 18.14 33.08
C SER A 336 -6.23 18.73 32.00
N MET A 337 -6.76 18.95 30.79
CA MET A 337 -6.15 19.73 29.69
C MET A 337 -6.39 21.23 29.83
#